data_AF-A0A926GBU8-F1
#
_entry.id   AF-A0A926GBU8-F1
#
_cell.length_a   1.000
_cell.length_b   1.000
_cell.length_c   1.000
_cell.angle_alpha   90.00
_cell.angle_beta   90.00
_cell.angle_gamma   90.00
#
_symmetry.space_group_name_H-M   'P 1'
#
loop_
_entity.id
_entity.type
_entity.pdbx_description
1 polymer ?
#
loop_
_entity_poly.entity_id
_entity_poly.type
_entity_poly.pdbx_seq_one_letter_code
_entity_poly.pdbx_strand_id
1 'polypeptide(L)'
;MSNAQNEHLERLIAQIAKGDRAAFDALYDSTSAKLYALCVTILNDRPAAESTLQDVYVAVWKQARNFSDFDLQPMTWLVSITRARAIARLRASGINGGMIEKKPAVQLSPATAHASQAAEGALPTDGPLAKLEGAQLQNLRDVYLRGLTYEDLSRRGKLSVMQARGDMKAALLGIEGELPKLTPAQSDQFLAAELVLALLDDSATEAALDRKSDDPDFAGLVRGWQEYFVPLAVGLTPIMAPARARQGARETLGLIAAPLTEDPTEETPWYRGRTGIVVLLLVVVAVLAYLWQSNVN
;
A
#
# COMPACT_ATOMS: atom_id res chain seq x y z
N MET A 1 -2.25 -18.10 4.24
CA MET A 1 -0.78 -18.05 4.07
C MET A 1 -0.17 -19.18 4.86
N SER A 2 0.96 -19.77 4.44
CA SER A 2 1.67 -20.71 5.32
C SER A 2 2.38 -19.95 6.43
N ASN A 3 2.56 -20.59 7.61
CA ASN A 3 3.29 -19.99 8.73
C ASN A 3 4.71 -19.54 8.32
N ALA A 4 5.40 -20.36 7.51
CA ALA A 4 6.73 -20.04 6.98
C ALA A 4 6.76 -18.77 6.11
N GLN A 5 5.69 -18.47 5.37
CA GLN A 5 5.60 -17.24 4.58
C GLN A 5 5.44 -16.02 5.48
N ASN A 6 4.66 -16.11 6.56
CA ASN A 6 4.50 -15.03 7.52
C ASN A 6 5.83 -14.73 8.22
N GLU A 7 6.50 -15.74 8.77
CA GLU A 7 7.82 -15.60 9.41
C GLU A 7 8.88 -15.02 8.44
N HIS A 8 8.80 -15.36 7.15
CA HIS A 8 9.69 -14.76 6.16
C HIS A 8 9.45 -13.25 5.99
N LEU A 9 8.18 -12.84 5.85
CA LEU A 9 7.83 -11.43 5.71
C LEU A 9 8.14 -10.62 6.98
N GLU A 10 7.89 -11.18 8.16
CA GLU A 10 8.28 -10.55 9.45
C GLU A 10 9.78 -10.27 9.51
N ARG A 11 10.61 -11.25 9.13
CA ARG A 11 12.07 -11.07 9.09
C ARG A 11 12.48 -9.97 8.13
N LEU A 12 11.87 -9.89 6.94
CA LEU A 12 12.16 -8.82 5.98
C LEU A 12 11.77 -7.45 6.54
N ILE A 13 10.59 -7.32 7.16
CA ILE A 13 10.15 -6.06 7.79
C ILE A 13 11.10 -5.65 8.92
N ALA A 14 11.55 -6.60 9.75
CA ALA A 14 12.51 -6.34 10.83
C ALA A 14 13.89 -5.89 10.31
N GLN A 15 14.32 -6.36 9.13
CA GLN A 15 15.54 -5.90 8.48
C GLN A 15 15.36 -4.50 7.85
N ILE A 16 14.20 -4.22 7.25
CA ILE A 16 13.84 -2.90 6.74
C ILE A 16 13.83 -1.86 7.87
N ALA A 17 13.34 -2.22 9.06
CA ALA A 17 13.38 -1.36 10.25
C ALA A 17 14.82 -0.92 10.63
N LYS A 18 15.83 -1.71 10.23
CA LYS A 18 17.27 -1.43 10.42
C LYS A 18 17.90 -0.71 9.23
N GLY A 19 17.14 -0.42 8.18
CA GLY A 19 17.62 0.27 6.97
C GLY A 19 18.18 -0.67 5.90
N ASP A 20 17.85 -1.96 5.92
CA ASP A 20 18.32 -2.93 4.92
C ASP A 20 17.60 -2.74 3.57
N ARG A 21 18.37 -2.36 2.55
CA ARG A 21 17.89 -2.14 1.17
C ARG A 21 17.55 -3.44 0.46
N ALA A 22 18.32 -4.51 0.70
CA ALA A 22 18.08 -5.80 0.07
C ALA A 22 16.80 -6.45 0.63
N ALA A 23 16.56 -6.29 1.93
CA ALA A 23 15.31 -6.72 2.55
C ALA A 23 14.10 -5.98 1.99
N PHE A 24 14.23 -4.68 1.69
CA PHE A 24 13.19 -3.90 1.02
C PHE A 24 12.88 -4.44 -0.38
N ASP A 25 13.90 -4.71 -1.19
CA ASP A 25 13.72 -5.27 -2.53
C ASP A 25 13.07 -6.67 -2.47
N ALA A 26 13.52 -7.54 -1.55
CA ALA A 26 12.95 -8.87 -1.36
C ALA A 26 11.48 -8.83 -0.87
N LEU A 27 11.14 -7.87 -0.01
CA LEU A 27 9.75 -7.66 0.42
C LEU A 27 8.89 -7.20 -0.77
N TYR A 28 9.42 -6.29 -1.60
CA TYR A 28 8.75 -5.84 -2.82
C TYR A 28 8.50 -7.01 -3.77
N ASP A 29 9.51 -7.83 -4.06
CA ASP A 29 9.38 -8.99 -4.95
C ASP A 29 8.30 -9.97 -4.45
N SER A 30 8.23 -10.17 -3.14
CA SER A 30 7.29 -11.12 -2.52
C SER A 30 5.83 -10.64 -2.49
N THR A 31 5.59 -9.32 -2.47
CA THR A 31 4.27 -8.77 -2.12
C THR A 31 3.66 -7.83 -3.16
N SER A 32 4.49 -7.21 -4.00
CA SER A 32 4.06 -6.12 -4.90
C SER A 32 2.96 -6.52 -5.86
N ALA A 33 2.97 -7.76 -6.38
CA ALA A 33 1.96 -8.18 -7.34
C ALA A 33 0.53 -8.22 -6.76
N LYS A 34 0.39 -8.58 -5.47
CA LYS A 34 -0.90 -8.58 -4.76
C LYS A 34 -1.32 -7.17 -4.36
N LEU A 35 -0.40 -6.38 -3.82
CA LEU A 35 -0.69 -5.01 -3.41
C LEU A 35 -1.02 -4.12 -4.63
N TYR A 36 -0.35 -4.33 -5.76
CA TYR A 36 -0.65 -3.64 -7.00
C TYR A 36 -2.00 -4.03 -7.58
N ALA A 37 -2.36 -5.33 -7.54
CA ALA A 37 -3.70 -5.77 -7.91
C ALA A 37 -4.77 -5.03 -7.10
N LEU A 38 -4.59 -4.93 -5.77
CA LEU A 38 -5.49 -4.18 -4.91
C LEU A 38 -5.57 -2.68 -5.27
N CYS A 39 -4.44 -2.02 -5.52
CA CYS A 39 -4.42 -0.62 -5.99
C CYS A 39 -5.21 -0.44 -7.29
N VAL A 40 -5.01 -1.33 -8.27
CA VAL A 40 -5.71 -1.28 -9.56
C VAL A 40 -7.21 -1.51 -9.39
N THR A 41 -7.61 -2.45 -8.53
CA THR A 41 -9.02 -2.73 -8.25
C THR A 41 -9.72 -1.55 -7.59
N ILE A 42 -9.08 -0.89 -6.61
CA ILE A 42 -9.68 0.26 -5.90
C ILE A 42 -9.73 1.51 -6.79
N LEU A 43 -8.63 1.81 -7.48
CA LEU A 43 -8.50 3.09 -8.19
C LEU A 43 -9.03 3.05 -9.62
N ASN A 44 -9.10 1.86 -10.23
CA ASN A 44 -9.44 1.66 -11.64
C ASN A 44 -8.64 2.58 -12.62
N ASP A 45 -7.44 2.98 -12.21
CA ASP A 45 -6.52 3.87 -12.93
C ASP A 45 -5.10 3.36 -12.67
N ARG A 46 -4.43 2.86 -13.72
CA ARG A 46 -3.10 2.25 -13.62
C ARG A 46 -2.02 3.28 -13.23
N PRO A 47 -1.90 4.45 -13.87
CA PRO A 47 -1.02 5.52 -13.39
C PRO A 47 -1.24 5.88 -11.92
N ALA A 48 -2.49 6.01 -11.48
CA ALA A 48 -2.79 6.28 -10.07
C ALA A 48 -2.38 5.12 -9.15
N ALA A 49 -2.64 3.88 -9.56
CA ALA A 49 -2.27 2.67 -8.83
C ALA A 49 -0.76 2.49 -8.71
N GLU A 50 0.00 2.80 -9.78
CA GLU A 50 1.46 2.76 -9.80
C GLU A 50 2.05 3.76 -8.79
N SER A 51 1.62 5.01 -8.85
CA SER A 51 2.05 6.05 -7.90
C SER A 51 1.62 5.73 -6.46
N THR A 52 0.43 5.15 -6.27
CA THR A 52 -0.02 4.71 -4.94
C THR A 52 0.82 3.57 -4.40
N LEU A 53 1.21 2.59 -5.24
CA LEU A 53 2.08 1.50 -4.83
C LEU A 53 3.46 2.01 -4.40
N GLN A 54 4.02 3.00 -5.10
CA GLN A 54 5.23 3.69 -4.67
C GLN A 54 5.05 4.29 -3.26
N ASP A 55 3.98 5.06 -3.03
CA ASP A 55 3.71 5.68 -1.73
C ASP A 55 3.53 4.64 -0.61
N VAL A 56 2.94 3.48 -0.93
CA VAL A 56 2.81 2.33 -0.03
C VAL A 56 4.18 1.86 0.43
N TYR A 57 5.11 1.56 -0.48
CA TYR A 57 6.42 1.08 -0.09
C TYR A 57 7.27 2.14 0.63
N VAL A 58 7.11 3.42 0.29
CA VAL A 58 7.70 4.54 1.06
C VAL A 58 7.19 4.51 2.51
N ALA A 59 5.90 4.23 2.71
CA ALA A 59 5.31 4.14 4.03
C ALA A 59 5.77 2.92 4.81
N VAL A 60 5.82 1.76 4.15
CA VAL A 60 6.34 0.52 4.71
C VAL A 60 7.74 0.75 5.26
N TRP A 61 8.62 1.39 4.49
CA TRP A 61 9.95 1.75 4.95
C TRP A 61 9.93 2.64 6.21
N LYS A 62 9.12 3.71 6.19
CA LYS A 62 9.04 4.67 7.31
C LYS A 62 8.43 4.07 8.58
N GLN A 63 7.48 3.15 8.44
CA GLN A 63 6.70 2.58 9.55
C GLN A 63 7.22 1.22 10.02
N ALA A 64 8.16 0.58 9.32
CA ALA A 64 8.67 -0.75 9.66
C ALA A 64 9.19 -0.87 11.10
N ARG A 65 9.74 0.22 11.67
CA ARG A 65 10.22 0.26 13.07
C ARG A 65 9.11 0.02 14.09
N ASN A 66 7.88 0.36 13.74
CA ASN A 66 6.72 0.29 14.60
C ASN A 66 5.83 -0.91 14.24
N PHE A 67 6.30 -1.81 13.36
CA PHE A 67 5.49 -2.94 12.90
C PHE A 67 4.98 -3.82 14.05
N SER A 68 5.83 -4.08 15.05
CA SER A 68 5.47 -4.86 16.25
C SER A 68 4.32 -4.27 17.05
N ASP A 69 4.12 -2.95 16.97
CA ASP A 69 3.11 -2.25 17.77
C ASP A 69 1.69 -2.42 17.19
N PHE A 70 1.58 -2.85 15.93
CA PHE A 70 0.29 -3.08 15.28
C PHE A 70 -0.34 -4.43 15.63
N ASP A 71 0.47 -5.39 16.09
CA ASP A 71 0.05 -6.78 16.34
C ASP A 71 -0.77 -7.40 15.20
N LEU A 72 -0.35 -7.15 13.96
CA LEU A 72 -0.95 -7.64 12.73
C LEU A 72 -0.03 -8.64 12.04
N GLN A 73 -0.62 -9.59 11.32
CA GLN A 73 0.14 -10.40 10.39
C GLN A 73 0.77 -9.50 9.30
N PRO A 74 1.97 -9.83 8.77
CA PRO A 74 2.69 -8.96 7.83
C PRO A 74 1.87 -8.55 6.62
N MET A 75 1.18 -9.51 5.97
CA MET A 75 0.35 -9.18 4.81
C MET A 75 -0.89 -8.37 5.18
N THR A 76 -1.43 -8.53 6.39
CA THR A 76 -2.55 -7.73 6.88
C THR A 76 -2.14 -6.28 7.08
N TRP A 77 -0.96 -6.06 7.67
CA TRP A 77 -0.38 -4.74 7.80
C TRP A 77 -0.11 -4.09 6.44
N LEU A 78 0.50 -4.82 5.50
CA LEU A 78 0.76 -4.34 4.14
C LEU A 78 -0.54 -3.97 3.40
N VAL A 79 -1.55 -4.85 3.43
CA VAL A 79 -2.86 -4.61 2.83
C VAL A 79 -3.56 -3.40 3.46
N SER A 80 -3.47 -3.23 4.78
CA SER A 80 -4.06 -2.09 5.49
C SER A 80 -3.45 -0.76 5.03
N ILE A 81 -2.12 -0.70 4.92
CA ILE A 81 -1.38 0.46 4.38
C ILE A 81 -1.80 0.74 2.93
N THR A 82 -1.88 -0.30 2.10
CA THR A 82 -2.27 -0.19 0.69
C THR A 82 -3.68 0.34 0.52
N ARG A 83 -4.65 -0.28 1.21
CA ARG A 83 -6.05 0.11 1.12
C ARG A 83 -6.26 1.53 1.61
N ALA A 84 -5.69 1.90 2.76
CA ALA A 84 -5.83 3.25 3.30
C ALA A 84 -5.37 4.32 2.29
N ARG A 85 -4.21 4.12 1.64
CA ARG A 85 -3.70 5.04 0.61
C ARG A 85 -4.55 5.07 -0.66
N ALA A 86 -4.96 3.91 -1.15
CA ALA A 86 -5.79 3.83 -2.35
C ALA A 86 -7.15 4.52 -2.13
N ILE A 87 -7.79 4.30 -0.98
CA ILE A 87 -9.06 4.95 -0.62
C ILE A 87 -8.88 6.46 -0.45
N ALA A 88 -7.83 6.91 0.24
CA ALA A 88 -7.55 8.34 0.39
C ALA A 88 -7.38 9.03 -0.98
N ARG A 89 -6.64 8.40 -1.90
CA ARG A 89 -6.46 8.91 -3.27
C ARG A 89 -7.74 8.89 -4.09
N LEU A 90 -8.55 7.83 -3.98
CA LEU A 90 -9.85 7.73 -4.63
C LEU A 90 -10.75 8.92 -4.23
N ARG A 91 -10.85 9.18 -2.91
CA ARG A 91 -11.62 10.31 -2.35
C ARG A 91 -11.09 11.66 -2.79
N ALA A 92 -9.78 11.86 -2.75
CA ALA A 92 -9.14 13.11 -3.17
C ALA A 92 -9.34 13.41 -4.67
N SER A 93 -9.59 12.39 -5.49
CA SER A 93 -9.82 12.56 -6.93
C SER A 93 -11.26 13.02 -7.25
N GLY A 94 -12.16 13.12 -6.25
CA GLY A 94 -13.57 13.46 -6.44
C GLY A 94 -14.39 12.37 -7.14
N ILE A 95 -13.75 11.23 -7.46
CA ILE A 95 -14.39 10.04 -7.99
C ILE A 95 -15.01 9.31 -6.80
N ASN A 96 -16.16 9.79 -6.34
CA ASN A 96 -17.01 9.00 -5.44
C ASN A 96 -17.39 7.71 -6.19
N GLY A 97 -17.28 6.55 -5.54
CA GLY A 97 -17.38 5.22 -6.16
C GLY A 97 -18.68 4.93 -6.93
N GLY A 98 -19.66 5.83 -6.87
CA GLY A 98 -20.90 5.79 -7.64
C GLY A 98 -20.91 6.54 -8.98
N MET A 99 -19.83 7.24 -9.39
CA MET A 99 -19.72 7.82 -10.72
C MET A 99 -18.40 7.42 -11.39
N ILE A 100 -18.46 6.33 -12.17
CA ILE A 100 -17.72 6.31 -13.43
C ILE A 100 -18.43 7.31 -14.35
N GLU A 101 -18.23 8.62 -14.11
CA GLU A 101 -18.33 9.52 -15.24
C GLU A 101 -17.28 9.03 -16.22
N LYS A 102 -17.77 8.60 -17.37
CA LYS A 102 -17.00 8.15 -18.52
C LYS A 102 -16.19 9.36 -19.00
N LYS A 103 -15.15 9.74 -18.26
CA LYS A 103 -14.02 10.52 -18.77
C LYS A 103 -13.69 9.86 -20.10
N PRO A 104 -13.61 10.60 -21.22
CA PRO A 104 -13.50 9.98 -22.53
C PRO A 104 -12.31 9.05 -22.42
N ALA A 105 -12.62 7.75 -22.52
CA ALA A 105 -11.59 6.74 -22.43
C ALA A 105 -10.56 7.16 -23.46
N VAL A 106 -9.33 7.48 -23.01
CA VAL A 106 -8.17 7.10 -23.82
C VAL A 106 -8.52 5.68 -24.24
N GLN A 107 -8.73 5.42 -25.54
CA GLN A 107 -9.30 4.17 -26.01
C GLN A 107 -8.51 3.02 -25.40
N LEU A 108 -9.05 2.45 -24.32
CA LEU A 108 -8.45 1.36 -23.59
C LEU A 108 -8.87 0.13 -24.37
N SER A 109 -7.87 -0.56 -24.95
CA SER A 109 -8.03 -1.79 -25.71
C SER A 109 -8.97 -2.78 -25.00
N PRO A 110 -9.73 -3.63 -25.73
CA PRO A 110 -10.63 -4.65 -25.16
C PRO A 110 -10.03 -5.48 -24.01
N ALA A 111 -8.70 -5.67 -23.99
CA ALA A 111 -7.97 -6.32 -22.90
C ALA A 111 -8.15 -5.65 -21.51
N THR A 112 -8.52 -4.38 -21.46
CA THR A 112 -8.61 -3.58 -20.23
C THR A 112 -9.97 -3.71 -19.53
N ALA A 113 -11.06 -3.88 -20.30
CA ALA A 113 -12.39 -4.15 -19.76
C ALA A 113 -12.47 -5.56 -19.15
N HIS A 114 -11.77 -6.53 -19.77
CA HIS A 114 -11.64 -7.87 -19.22
C HIS A 114 -10.87 -7.90 -17.89
N ALA A 115 -9.91 -6.98 -17.64
CA ALA A 115 -9.15 -6.98 -16.39
C ALA A 115 -9.95 -6.46 -15.17
N SER A 116 -10.90 -5.54 -15.36
CA SER A 116 -11.77 -5.04 -14.28
C SER A 116 -12.82 -6.09 -13.85
N GLN A 117 -13.27 -6.93 -14.80
CA GLN A 117 -14.15 -8.08 -14.52
C GLN A 117 -13.36 -9.34 -14.09
N ALA A 118 -12.14 -9.55 -14.58
CA ALA A 118 -11.27 -10.68 -14.22
C ALA A 118 -10.49 -10.49 -12.90
N ALA A 119 -10.56 -9.29 -12.30
CA ALA A 119 -10.00 -9.02 -10.98
C ALA A 119 -10.86 -9.57 -9.84
N GLU A 120 -12.04 -10.12 -10.12
CA GLU A 120 -12.76 -10.93 -9.15
C GLU A 120 -12.09 -12.30 -9.04
N GLY A 121 -10.95 -12.34 -8.36
CA GLY A 121 -10.34 -13.60 -7.95
C GLY A 121 -11.33 -14.44 -7.16
N ALA A 122 -11.14 -15.76 -7.17
CA ALA A 122 -12.04 -16.69 -6.50
C ALA A 122 -12.22 -16.29 -5.04
N LEU A 123 -13.48 -16.16 -4.62
CA LEU A 123 -13.80 -15.93 -3.21
C LEU A 123 -13.19 -17.06 -2.37
N PRO A 124 -12.76 -16.76 -1.14
CA PRO A 124 -12.49 -17.82 -0.17
C PRO A 124 -13.71 -18.73 -0.11
N THR A 125 -13.54 -20.00 -0.48
CA THR A 125 -14.60 -21.02 -0.42
C THR A 125 -14.89 -21.45 1.00
N ASP A 126 -13.99 -21.11 1.92
CA ASP A 126 -14.01 -21.49 3.32
C ASP A 126 -13.85 -20.26 4.22
N GLY A 127 -14.32 -20.39 5.46
CA GLY A 127 -14.26 -19.33 6.47
C GLY A 127 -15.54 -18.49 6.55
N PRO A 128 -15.60 -17.51 7.46
CA PRO A 128 -16.88 -16.88 7.80
C PRO A 128 -17.41 -15.94 6.71
N LEU A 129 -16.55 -15.44 5.81
CA LEU A 129 -16.98 -14.70 4.61
C LEU A 129 -17.79 -15.56 3.62
N ALA A 130 -17.57 -16.89 3.62
CA ALA A 130 -18.35 -17.80 2.77
C ALA A 130 -19.82 -17.93 3.22
N LYS A 131 -20.14 -17.53 4.47
CA LYS A 131 -21.53 -17.47 4.96
C LYS A 131 -22.31 -16.29 4.39
N LEU A 132 -21.61 -15.25 3.92
CA LEU A 132 -22.25 -14.15 3.23
C LEU A 132 -22.52 -14.56 1.78
N GLU A 133 -23.78 -14.54 1.38
CA GLU A 133 -24.18 -14.85 0.01
C GLU A 133 -24.96 -13.70 -0.62
N GLY A 134 -25.08 -13.74 -1.95
CA GLY A 134 -25.90 -12.79 -2.71
C GLY A 134 -25.52 -11.33 -2.49
N ALA A 135 -26.52 -10.49 -2.24
CA ALA A 135 -26.36 -9.03 -2.18
C ALA A 135 -25.46 -8.55 -1.02
N GLN A 136 -25.42 -9.27 0.10
CA GLN A 136 -24.64 -8.89 1.28
C GLN A 136 -23.14 -8.98 1.00
N LEU A 137 -22.69 -10.10 0.45
CA LEU A 137 -21.30 -10.29 0.06
C LEU A 137 -20.87 -9.29 -1.01
N GLN A 138 -21.75 -9.03 -1.99
CA GLN A 138 -21.44 -8.06 -3.05
C GLN A 138 -21.29 -6.65 -2.50
N ASN A 139 -22.21 -6.19 -1.64
CA ASN A 139 -22.08 -4.88 -1.01
C ASN A 139 -20.79 -4.76 -0.18
N LEU A 140 -20.42 -5.80 0.59
CA LEU A 140 -19.17 -5.83 1.33
C LEU A 140 -17.95 -5.74 0.39
N ARG A 141 -17.94 -6.51 -0.70
CA ARG A 141 -16.87 -6.47 -1.70
C ARG A 141 -16.74 -5.09 -2.32
N ASP A 142 -17.85 -4.46 -2.67
CA ASP A 142 -17.84 -3.15 -3.31
C ASP A 142 -17.33 -2.06 -2.36
N VAL A 143 -17.74 -2.09 -1.10
CA VAL A 143 -17.15 -1.19 -0.10
C VAL A 143 -15.65 -1.47 0.07
N TYR A 144 -15.27 -2.73 0.22
CA TYR A 144 -13.90 -3.08 0.54
C TYR A 144 -12.94 -2.85 -0.62
N LEU A 145 -13.29 -3.34 -1.82
CA LEU A 145 -12.44 -3.38 -3.02
C LEU A 145 -12.64 -2.19 -3.95
N ARG A 146 -13.77 -1.48 -3.89
CA ARG A 146 -14.06 -0.33 -4.76
C ARG A 146 -14.28 0.97 -3.98
N GLY A 147 -14.20 0.91 -2.65
CA GLY A 147 -14.30 2.09 -1.80
C GLY A 147 -15.67 2.79 -1.82
N LEU A 148 -16.74 2.05 -2.14
CA LEU A 148 -18.10 2.61 -2.14
C LEU A 148 -18.50 3.08 -0.74
N THR A 149 -19.15 4.24 -0.66
CA THR A 149 -19.75 4.74 0.57
C THR A 149 -21.19 4.25 0.75
N TYR A 150 -21.82 4.55 1.90
CA TYR A 150 -23.25 4.28 2.08
C TYR A 150 -24.12 5.03 1.08
N GLU A 151 -23.72 6.24 0.66
CA GLU A 151 -24.39 7.01 -0.38
C GLU A 151 -24.27 6.33 -1.75
N ASP A 152 -23.11 5.73 -2.06
CA ASP A 152 -22.94 4.98 -3.31
C ASP A 152 -23.79 3.71 -3.31
N LEU A 153 -23.81 2.96 -2.21
CA LEU A 153 -24.66 1.78 -2.05
C LEU A 153 -26.15 2.13 -2.13
N SER A 154 -26.56 3.23 -1.49
CA SER A 154 -27.92 3.78 -1.54
C SER A 154 -28.33 4.12 -2.97
N ARG A 155 -27.49 4.88 -3.70
CA ARG A 155 -27.73 5.24 -5.11
C ARG A 155 -27.87 4.01 -6.00
N ARG A 156 -26.99 3.03 -5.83
CA ARG A 156 -26.97 1.80 -6.64
C ARG A 156 -28.17 0.89 -6.35
N GLY A 157 -28.47 0.67 -5.07
CA GLY A 157 -29.56 -0.20 -4.63
C GLY A 157 -30.95 0.43 -4.76
N LYS A 158 -31.02 1.75 -5.04
CA LYS A 158 -32.26 2.54 -4.97
C LYS A 158 -32.93 2.44 -3.59
N LEU A 159 -32.11 2.40 -2.53
CA LEU A 159 -32.50 2.34 -1.13
C LEU A 159 -32.08 3.64 -0.42
N SER A 160 -32.62 3.92 0.77
CA SER A 160 -32.11 5.02 1.60
C SER A 160 -30.71 4.71 2.17
N VAL A 161 -29.94 5.75 2.52
CA VAL A 161 -28.63 5.61 3.19
C VAL A 161 -28.76 4.82 4.51
N MET A 162 -29.84 5.07 5.27
CA MET A 162 -30.13 4.35 6.51
C MET A 162 -30.36 2.85 6.26
N GLN A 163 -31.07 2.49 5.19
CA GLN A 163 -31.25 1.09 4.79
C GLN A 163 -29.92 0.46 4.36
N ALA A 164 -29.11 1.15 3.54
CA ALA A 164 -27.80 0.63 3.14
C ALA A 164 -26.87 0.37 4.34
N ARG A 165 -26.87 1.27 5.33
CA ARG A 165 -26.14 1.08 6.60
C ARG A 165 -26.71 -0.08 7.41
N GLY A 166 -28.04 -0.20 7.48
CA GLY A 166 -28.73 -1.31 8.15
C GLY A 166 -28.41 -2.67 7.53
N ASP A 167 -28.40 -2.76 6.20
CA ASP A 167 -28.07 -3.98 5.46
C ASP A 167 -26.61 -4.38 5.63
N MET A 168 -25.67 -3.41 5.56
CA MET A 168 -24.26 -3.66 5.83
C MET A 168 -24.05 -4.15 7.26
N LYS A 169 -24.71 -3.50 8.22
CA LYS A 169 -24.67 -3.90 9.62
C LYS A 169 -25.22 -5.31 9.83
N ALA A 170 -26.35 -5.63 9.20
CA ALA A 170 -26.93 -6.96 9.25
C ALA A 170 -26.01 -8.00 8.59
N ALA A 171 -25.28 -7.65 7.53
CA ALA A 171 -24.27 -8.54 6.95
C ALA A 171 -23.10 -8.77 7.91
N LEU A 172 -22.53 -7.70 8.47
CA LEU A 172 -21.39 -7.77 9.38
C LEU A 172 -21.73 -8.50 10.69
N LEU A 173 -22.93 -8.27 11.24
CA LEU A 173 -23.41 -8.94 12.45
C LEU A 173 -24.04 -10.31 12.16
N GLY A 174 -24.53 -10.55 10.94
CA GLY A 174 -25.04 -11.87 10.52
C GLY A 174 -23.94 -12.92 10.42
N ILE A 175 -22.69 -12.46 10.27
CA ILE A 175 -21.50 -13.29 10.50
C ILE A 175 -21.38 -13.70 11.99
N GLU A 176 -21.96 -12.92 12.91
CA GLU A 176 -21.92 -13.09 14.38
C GLU A 176 -23.26 -13.58 15.03
N GLY A 177 -24.39 -13.69 14.30
CA GLY A 177 -25.68 -14.21 14.80
C GLY A 177 -26.82 -13.17 14.92
N GLU A 178 -28.08 -13.62 14.79
CA GLU A 178 -29.31 -12.82 14.53
C GLU A 178 -29.74 -11.80 15.62
N LEU A 179 -30.42 -10.69 15.21
CA LEU A 179 -30.68 -9.46 16.01
C LEU A 179 -32.07 -9.38 16.69
N PRO A 180 -32.10 -8.95 17.99
CA PRO A 180 -32.66 -7.65 18.40
C PRO A 180 -31.63 -6.77 19.16
N LYS A 181 -32.01 -5.52 19.53
CA LYS A 181 -31.18 -4.39 20.07
C LYS A 181 -29.70 -4.70 20.36
N LEU A 182 -28.80 -3.98 19.68
CA LEU A 182 -27.36 -4.09 19.89
C LEU A 182 -26.98 -3.98 21.37
N THR A 183 -26.20 -4.93 21.84
CA THR A 183 -25.40 -4.75 23.06
C THR A 183 -24.27 -3.73 22.78
N PRO A 184 -23.72 -3.06 23.81
CA PRO A 184 -22.56 -2.18 23.64
C PRO A 184 -21.40 -2.86 22.89
N ALA A 185 -21.16 -4.14 23.17
CA ALA A 185 -20.16 -4.94 22.47
C ALA A 185 -20.44 -5.05 20.95
N GLN A 186 -21.69 -5.28 20.55
CA GLN A 186 -22.06 -5.33 19.12
C GLN A 186 -21.99 -3.96 18.44
N SER A 187 -22.23 -2.87 19.19
CA SER A 187 -22.06 -1.51 18.68
C SER A 187 -20.59 -1.21 18.40
N ASP A 188 -19.69 -1.62 19.30
CA ASP A 188 -18.25 -1.44 19.14
C ASP A 188 -17.69 -2.29 17.99
N GLN A 189 -18.17 -3.53 17.83
CA GLN A 189 -17.87 -4.37 16.67
C GLN A 189 -18.22 -3.69 15.35
N PHE A 190 -19.43 -3.14 15.25
CA PHE A 190 -19.86 -2.47 14.03
C PHE A 190 -19.07 -1.18 13.77
N LEU A 191 -18.78 -0.39 14.80
CA LEU A 191 -17.94 0.81 14.67
C LEU A 191 -16.52 0.47 14.21
N ALA A 192 -15.90 -0.56 14.77
CA ALA A 192 -14.59 -1.05 14.36
C ALA A 192 -14.60 -1.51 12.89
N ALA A 193 -15.65 -2.22 12.46
CA ALA A 193 -15.81 -2.62 11.08
C ALA A 193 -16.00 -1.42 10.12
N GLU A 194 -16.84 -0.44 10.49
CA GLU A 194 -17.02 0.79 9.71
C GLU A 194 -15.71 1.57 9.57
N LEU A 195 -14.89 1.62 10.63
CA LEU A 195 -13.55 2.23 10.58
C LEU A 195 -12.65 1.50 9.58
N VAL A 196 -12.55 0.17 9.65
CA VAL A 196 -11.70 -0.63 8.74
C VAL A 196 -12.17 -0.52 7.29
N LEU A 197 -13.49 -0.52 7.07
CA LEU A 197 -14.09 -0.34 5.76
C LEU A 197 -14.00 1.10 5.25
N ALA A 198 -13.58 2.04 6.10
CA ALA A 198 -13.59 3.48 5.83
C ALA A 198 -15.00 3.97 5.47
N LEU A 199 -16.02 3.62 6.23
CA LEU A 199 -17.41 4.06 6.01
C LEU A 199 -17.83 5.23 6.91
N LEU A 200 -16.99 5.57 7.89
CA LEU A 200 -17.20 6.69 8.79
C LEU A 200 -16.93 8.03 8.08
N ASP A 201 -17.66 9.06 8.52
CA ASP A 201 -17.31 10.45 8.21
C ASP A 201 -16.02 10.87 8.93
N ASP A 202 -15.48 12.05 8.58
CA ASP A 202 -14.17 12.49 9.08
C ASP A 202 -14.16 12.64 10.61
N SER A 203 -15.22 13.19 11.21
CA SER A 203 -15.32 13.39 12.66
C SER A 203 -15.41 12.07 13.41
N ALA A 204 -16.22 11.13 12.93
CA ALA A 204 -16.34 9.80 13.51
C ALA A 204 -15.07 8.96 13.29
N THR A 205 -14.36 9.17 12.18
CA THR A 205 -13.07 8.53 11.92
C THR A 205 -12.02 9.00 12.91
N GLU A 206 -11.89 10.31 13.13
CA GLU A 206 -10.96 10.87 14.13
C GLU A 206 -11.26 10.33 15.53
N ALA A 207 -12.50 10.40 15.98
CA ALA A 207 -12.90 9.89 17.29
C ALA A 207 -12.63 8.37 17.46
N ALA A 208 -12.84 7.58 16.40
CA ALA A 208 -12.55 6.15 16.43
C ALA A 208 -11.04 5.85 16.42
N LEU A 209 -10.23 6.65 15.73
CA LEU A 209 -8.77 6.53 15.75
C LEU A 209 -8.16 6.93 17.09
N ASP A 210 -8.65 8.01 17.70
CA ASP A 210 -8.27 8.43 19.05
C ASP A 210 -8.61 7.33 20.06
N ARG A 211 -9.84 6.82 20.01
CA ARG A 211 -10.24 5.68 20.84
C ARG A 211 -9.35 4.46 20.60
N LYS A 212 -9.02 4.13 19.34
CA LYS A 212 -8.13 3.00 19.01
C LYS A 212 -6.74 3.15 19.64
N SER A 213 -6.25 4.39 19.84
CA SER A 213 -4.98 4.64 20.54
C SER A 213 -5.08 4.33 22.04
N ASP A 214 -6.22 4.63 22.66
CA ASP A 214 -6.37 4.63 24.13
C ASP A 214 -7.09 3.39 24.70
N ASP A 215 -7.86 2.67 23.88
CA ASP A 215 -8.71 1.53 24.25
C ASP A 215 -8.17 0.23 23.61
N PRO A 216 -7.45 -0.63 24.35
CA PRO A 216 -6.89 -1.89 23.83
C PRO A 216 -7.95 -2.88 23.33
N ASP A 217 -9.15 -2.88 23.93
CA ASP A 217 -10.22 -3.79 23.52
C ASP A 217 -10.75 -3.37 22.14
N PHE A 218 -11.02 -2.08 21.96
CA PHE A 218 -11.42 -1.53 20.66
C PHE A 218 -10.33 -1.69 19.60
N ALA A 219 -9.05 -1.49 19.96
CA ALA A 219 -7.92 -1.77 19.07
C ALA A 219 -7.88 -3.25 18.63
N GLY A 220 -8.18 -4.17 19.56
CA GLY A 220 -8.31 -5.60 19.30
C GLY A 220 -9.44 -5.93 18.31
N LEU A 221 -10.58 -5.24 18.39
CA LEU A 221 -11.69 -5.37 17.43
C LEU A 221 -11.28 -4.90 16.04
N VAL A 222 -10.64 -3.73 15.94
CA VAL A 222 -10.15 -3.19 14.66
C VAL A 222 -9.17 -4.16 14.01
N ARG A 223 -8.21 -4.69 14.78
CA ARG A 223 -7.27 -5.73 14.32
C ARG A 223 -8.01 -6.97 13.82
N GLY A 224 -9.01 -7.43 14.57
CA GLY A 224 -9.86 -8.57 14.18
C GLY A 224 -10.51 -8.37 12.82
N TRP A 225 -11.13 -7.20 12.59
CA TRP A 225 -11.73 -6.86 11.30
C TRP A 225 -10.72 -6.69 10.16
N GLN A 226 -9.53 -6.15 10.45
CA GLN A 226 -8.45 -6.07 9.47
C GLN A 226 -8.02 -7.47 9.00
N GLU A 227 -7.74 -8.39 9.92
CA GLU A 227 -7.41 -9.78 9.61
C GLU A 227 -8.55 -10.47 8.87
N TYR A 228 -9.79 -10.19 9.28
CA TYR A 228 -10.99 -10.78 8.71
C TYR A 228 -11.19 -10.45 7.21
N PHE A 229 -10.92 -9.21 6.79
CA PHE A 229 -11.13 -8.80 5.40
C PHE A 229 -9.94 -9.05 4.47
N VAL A 230 -8.76 -9.38 4.98
CA VAL A 230 -7.56 -9.64 4.17
C VAL A 230 -7.78 -10.66 3.06
N PRO A 231 -8.52 -11.78 3.25
CA PRO A 231 -8.82 -12.73 2.18
C PRO A 231 -9.44 -12.08 0.92
N LEU A 232 -10.23 -11.00 1.07
CA LEU A 232 -10.79 -10.27 -0.08
C LEU A 232 -9.70 -9.59 -0.93
N ALA A 233 -8.63 -9.10 -0.29
CA ALA A 233 -7.50 -8.47 -0.98
C ALA A 233 -6.51 -9.50 -1.53
N VAL A 234 -6.12 -10.49 -0.73
CA VAL A 234 -5.11 -11.48 -1.16
C VAL A 234 -5.66 -12.54 -2.11
N GLY A 235 -6.99 -12.68 -2.17
CA GLY A 235 -7.69 -13.53 -3.14
C GLY A 235 -7.77 -12.93 -4.54
N LEU A 236 -7.42 -11.66 -4.73
CA LEU A 236 -7.33 -11.04 -6.05
C LEU A 236 -6.26 -11.73 -6.91
N THR A 237 -6.53 -11.85 -8.20
CA THR A 237 -5.54 -12.31 -9.17
C THR A 237 -4.33 -11.36 -9.16
N PRO A 238 -3.11 -11.84 -8.85
CA PRO A 238 -1.93 -10.98 -8.79
C PRO A 238 -1.65 -10.31 -10.14
N ILE A 239 -1.29 -9.02 -10.11
CA ILE A 239 -0.92 -8.25 -11.30
C ILE A 239 0.53 -7.84 -11.15
N MET A 240 1.37 -8.15 -12.14
CA MET A 240 2.78 -7.75 -12.12
C MET A 240 2.91 -6.23 -11.95
N ALA A 241 3.60 -5.81 -10.89
CA ALA A 241 3.81 -4.41 -10.58
C ALA A 241 4.83 -3.79 -11.56
N PRO A 242 4.60 -2.54 -12.02
CA PRO A 242 5.55 -1.86 -12.90
C PRO A 242 6.87 -1.59 -12.18
N ALA A 243 7.99 -1.74 -12.89
CA ALA A 243 9.33 -1.51 -12.33
C ALA A 243 9.53 -0.07 -11.81
N ARG A 244 8.85 0.90 -12.44
CA ARG A 244 8.88 2.32 -12.06
C ARG A 244 8.36 2.57 -10.64
N ALA A 245 7.38 1.81 -10.14
CA ALA A 245 6.91 1.97 -8.76
C ALA A 245 8.02 1.64 -7.74
N ARG A 246 8.80 0.58 -8.00
CA ARG A 246 9.97 0.23 -7.19
C ARG A 246 11.03 1.33 -7.26
N GLN A 247 11.37 1.76 -8.47
CA GLN A 247 12.39 2.78 -8.68
C GLN A 247 12.01 4.09 -7.99
N GLY A 248 10.79 4.58 -8.18
CA GLY A 248 10.29 5.79 -7.55
C GLY A 248 10.30 5.70 -6.02
N ALA A 249 9.96 4.53 -5.45
CA ALA A 249 10.04 4.34 -4.00
C ALA A 249 11.49 4.42 -3.50
N ARG A 250 12.44 3.80 -4.21
CA ARG A 250 13.88 3.87 -3.85
C ARG A 250 14.43 5.29 -3.98
N GLU A 251 14.07 6.00 -5.03
CA GLU A 251 14.46 7.40 -5.25
C GLU A 251 13.95 8.29 -4.12
N THR A 252 12.66 8.17 -3.79
CA THR A 252 12.01 8.93 -2.69
C THR A 252 12.68 8.68 -1.34
N LEU A 253 13.16 7.46 -1.11
CA LEU A 253 13.79 7.04 0.13
C LEU A 253 15.32 7.24 0.13
N GLY A 254 15.93 7.70 -0.97
CA GLY A 254 17.39 7.78 -1.10
C GLY A 254 18.09 6.41 -1.08
N LEU A 255 17.39 5.32 -1.42
CA LEU A 255 17.91 3.95 -1.47
C LEU A 255 18.51 3.59 -2.84
N ILE A 256 18.63 4.57 -3.73
CA ILE A 256 19.37 4.40 -4.98
C ILE A 256 20.77 3.93 -4.59
N ALA A 257 21.22 2.83 -5.20
CA ALA A 257 22.65 2.54 -5.21
C ALA A 257 23.32 3.76 -5.85
N ALA A 258 24.51 4.15 -5.39
CA ALA A 258 25.33 5.03 -6.22
C ALA A 258 25.32 4.43 -7.65
N PRO A 259 25.12 5.24 -8.70
CA PRO A 259 25.10 4.68 -10.04
C PRO A 259 26.39 3.87 -10.22
N LEU A 260 26.30 2.75 -10.96
CA LEU A 260 27.49 2.02 -11.42
C LEU A 260 28.22 2.88 -12.47
N THR A 261 28.61 4.10 -12.11
CA THR A 261 29.48 4.98 -12.92
C THR A 261 30.94 4.58 -12.81
N GLU A 262 31.25 3.46 -12.16
CA GLU A 262 32.37 2.67 -12.64
C GLU A 262 31.85 1.87 -13.83
N ASP A 263 31.73 2.52 -14.98
CA ASP A 263 31.80 1.80 -16.24
C ASP A 263 33.17 1.11 -16.23
N PRO A 264 33.25 -0.23 -16.22
CA PRO A 264 34.54 -0.95 -16.20
C PRO A 264 35.37 -0.68 -17.47
N THR A 265 34.81 0.02 -18.46
CA THR A 265 35.46 0.46 -19.69
C THR A 265 35.68 1.97 -19.78
N GLU A 266 35.21 2.77 -18.81
CA GLU A 266 35.52 4.20 -18.76
C GLU A 266 36.95 4.35 -18.23
N GLU A 267 37.90 4.57 -19.15
CA GLU A 267 39.26 4.92 -18.79
C GLU A 267 39.25 6.20 -17.96
N THR A 268 39.40 6.07 -16.64
CA THR A 268 39.57 7.23 -15.77
C THR A 268 40.76 8.04 -16.29
N PRO A 269 40.58 9.33 -16.64
CA PRO A 269 41.68 10.12 -17.18
C PRO A 269 42.88 10.08 -16.23
N TRP A 270 44.09 9.88 -16.77
CA TRP A 270 45.31 9.65 -15.98
C TRP A 270 45.57 10.73 -14.91
N TYR A 271 45.03 11.94 -15.07
CA TYR A 271 45.16 13.06 -14.13
C TYR A 271 44.26 12.96 -12.88
N ARG A 272 43.24 12.08 -12.87
CA ARG A 272 42.29 11.92 -11.76
C ARG A 272 42.72 10.89 -10.69
N GLY A 273 43.77 10.12 -10.95
CA GLY A 273 44.30 9.09 -10.05
C GLY A 273 45.53 9.53 -9.23
N ARG A 274 46.07 8.62 -8.40
CA ARG A 274 47.30 8.86 -7.61
C ARG A 274 48.49 9.28 -8.49
N THR A 275 48.56 8.78 -9.72
CA THR A 275 49.56 9.16 -10.74
C THR A 275 49.40 10.61 -11.19
N GLY A 276 48.16 11.06 -11.44
CA GLY A 276 47.85 12.46 -11.76
C GLY A 276 48.27 13.44 -10.67
N ILE A 277 48.04 13.08 -9.40
CA ILE A 277 48.50 13.87 -8.24
C ILE A 277 50.03 13.98 -8.22
N VAL A 278 50.75 12.88 -8.48
CA VAL A 278 52.22 12.87 -8.52
C VAL A 278 52.75 13.74 -9.67
N VAL A 279 52.14 13.67 -10.86
CA VAL A 279 52.55 14.51 -12.00
C VAL A 279 52.29 15.98 -11.72
N LEU A 280 51.13 16.33 -11.13
CA LEU A 280 50.83 17.71 -10.74
C LEU A 280 51.85 18.25 -9.73
N LEU A 281 52.21 17.45 -8.72
CA LEU A 281 53.22 17.82 -7.72
C LEU A 281 54.60 18.04 -8.36
N LEU A 282 55.01 17.18 -9.30
CA LEU A 282 56.27 17.34 -10.03
C LEU A 282 56.29 18.62 -10.87
N VAL A 283 55.19 18.95 -11.54
CA VAL A 283 55.06 20.21 -12.29
C VAL A 283 55.16 21.42 -11.36
N VAL A 284 54.48 21.40 -10.21
CA VAL A 284 54.57 22.48 -9.21
C VAL A 284 56.01 22.65 -8.70
N VAL A 285 56.69 21.55 -8.37
CA VAL A 285 58.10 21.58 -7.93
C VAL A 285 59.00 22.16 -9.02
N ALA A 286 58.82 21.77 -10.28
CA ALA A 286 59.61 22.28 -11.39
C ALA A 286 59.40 23.78 -11.62
N VAL A 287 58.14 24.26 -11.53
CA VAL A 287 57.81 25.69 -11.63
C VAL A 287 58.44 26.48 -10.48
N LEU A 288 58.38 25.96 -9.24
CA LEU A 288 59.01 26.62 -8.09
C LEU A 288 60.54 26.67 -8.22
N ALA A 289 61.17 25.61 -8.72
CA ALA A 289 62.61 25.59 -8.96
C ALA A 289 63.02 26.60 -10.05
N TYR A 290 62.26 26.68 -11.14
CA TYR A 290 62.48 27.66 -12.20
C TYR A 290 62.34 29.10 -11.69
N LEU A 291 61.28 29.38 -10.93
CA LEU A 291 61.06 30.70 -10.33
C LEU A 291 62.17 31.06 -9.34
N TRP A 292 62.61 30.12 -8.52
CA TRP A 292 63.75 30.33 -7.61
C TRP A 292 65.04 30.67 -8.37
N GLN A 293 65.35 29.92 -9.42
CA GLN A 293 66.55 30.15 -10.22
C GLN A 293 66.50 31.47 -11.00
N SER A 294 65.31 31.89 -11.44
CA SER A 294 65.09 33.18 -12.10
C SER A 294 65.18 34.39 -11.15
N ASN A 295 65.00 34.17 -9.84
CA ASN A 295 65.02 35.23 -8.82
C ASN A 295 66.37 35.34 -8.10
N VAL A 296 67.31 34.42 -8.39
CA VAL A 296 68.68 34.37 -7.83
C VAL A 296 69.74 34.88 -8.82
N ASN A 297 69.37 35.09 -10.09
CA ASN A 297 70.17 35.79 -11.11
C ASN A 297 69.68 37.23 -11.30
#